data_AF-A0A947P096-F1
#
_entry.id   AF-A0A947P096-F1
#
_cell.length_a   1.000
_cell.length_b   1.000
_cell.length_c   1.000
_cell.angle_alpha   90.00
_cell.angle_beta   90.00
_cell.angle_gamma   90.00
#
_symmetry.space_group_name_H-M   'P 1'
#
loop_
_entity.id
_entity.type
_entity.pdbx_description
1 polymer ?
#
loop_
_entity_poly.entity_id
_entity_poly.type
_entity_poly.pdbx_seq_one_letter_code
_entity_poly.pdbx_strand_id
1 'polypeptide(L)'
;MDKNNTSVCRLLSRIPILPLAIITFWMLAAPGLPKPHVLEKIGMLIEGRLSRPLDIFDLFFHLIPGVFLIGKLICESNRPPKAPKNS
;
A
#
# COMPACT_ATOMS: atom_id res chain seq x y z
N MET A 1 -6.23 24.07 -7.94
CA MET A 1 -5.20 23.06 -7.62
C MET A 1 -4.85 23.16 -6.15
N ASP A 2 -5.10 22.11 -5.38
CA ASP A 2 -4.59 22.03 -4.01
C ASP A 2 -3.04 22.06 -4.07
N LYS A 3 -2.39 22.84 -3.20
CA LYS A 3 -0.92 22.98 -3.14
C LYS A 3 -0.28 21.91 -2.22
N ASN A 4 -1.12 21.13 -1.54
CA ASN A 4 -0.79 20.18 -0.49
C ASN A 4 -0.42 18.80 -1.08
N ASN A 5 -1.15 18.35 -2.11
CA ASN A 5 -0.91 17.14 -2.89
C ASN A 5 0.40 17.20 -3.67
N THR A 6 0.86 18.40 -4.07
CA THR A 6 2.14 18.51 -4.79
C THR A 6 3.34 18.07 -3.96
N SER A 7 3.32 18.26 -2.63
CA SER A 7 4.43 17.87 -1.76
C SER A 7 4.43 16.37 -1.48
N VAL A 8 3.27 15.81 -1.16
CA VAL A 8 3.08 14.37 -0.91
C VAL A 8 3.40 13.57 -2.18
N CYS A 9 2.84 13.97 -3.32
CA CYS A 9 3.14 13.30 -4.58
C CYS A 9 4.61 13.41 -4.95
N ARG A 10 5.29 14.55 -4.69
CA ARG A 10 6.74 14.69 -4.91
C ARG A 10 7.55 13.73 -4.04
N LEU A 11 7.15 13.47 -2.81
CA LEU A 11 7.80 12.50 -1.93
C LEU A 11 7.60 11.07 -2.46
N LEU A 12 6.36 10.67 -2.75
CA LEU A 12 6.03 9.35 -3.30
C LEU A 12 6.64 9.13 -4.69
N SER A 13 6.93 10.19 -5.43
CA SER A 13 7.64 10.13 -6.72
C SER A 13 9.00 9.46 -6.61
N ARG A 14 9.70 9.63 -5.48
CA ARG A 14 11.05 9.11 -5.24
C ARG A 14 11.09 7.60 -5.02
N ILE A 15 9.96 7.01 -4.63
CA ILE A 15 9.86 5.57 -4.36
C ILE A 15 9.60 4.84 -5.67
N PRO A 16 10.44 3.89 -6.12
CA PRO A 16 10.17 3.14 -7.36
C PRO A 16 8.92 2.23 -7.23
N ILE A 17 8.01 2.24 -8.23
CA ILE A 17 6.76 1.45 -8.22
C ILE A 17 7.04 -0.04 -8.14
N LEU A 18 7.97 -0.55 -8.94
CA LEU A 18 8.19 -1.99 -9.08
C LEU A 18 8.53 -2.69 -7.75
N PRO A 19 9.55 -2.25 -6.98
CA PRO A 19 9.83 -2.87 -5.68
C PRO A 19 8.73 -2.61 -4.66
N LEU A 20 8.06 -1.46 -4.70
CA LEU A 20 6.92 -1.19 -3.81
C LEU A 20 5.75 -2.16 -4.09
N ALA A 21 5.47 -2.44 -5.36
CA ALA A 21 4.45 -3.40 -5.79
C ALA A 21 4.83 -4.83 -5.39
N ILE A 22 6.09 -5.23 -5.56
CA ILE A 22 6.58 -6.56 -5.14
C ILE A 22 6.43 -6.72 -3.62
N ILE A 23 6.88 -5.74 -2.83
CA ILE A 23 6.76 -5.79 -1.36
C ILE A 23 5.29 -5.81 -0.94
N THR A 24 4.46 -4.97 -1.55
CA THR A 24 3.01 -4.95 -1.28
C THR A 24 2.39 -6.30 -1.56
N PHE A 25 2.68 -6.89 -2.72
CA PHE A 25 2.15 -8.20 -3.08
C PHE A 25 2.66 -9.27 -2.12
N TRP A 26 3.96 -9.29 -1.79
CA TRP A 26 4.52 -10.25 -0.85
C TRP A 26 3.88 -10.18 0.53
N MET A 27 3.69 -8.97 1.06
CA MET A 27 3.12 -8.76 2.39
C MET A 27 1.61 -9.07 2.43
N LEU A 28 0.85 -8.74 1.38
CA LEU A 28 -0.58 -9.07 1.33
C LEU A 28 -0.83 -10.54 0.96
N ALA A 29 -0.06 -11.08 0.02
CA ALA A 29 -0.23 -12.42 -0.52
C ALA A 29 0.50 -13.49 0.31
N ALA A 30 0.57 -13.31 1.63
CA ALA A 30 1.23 -14.23 2.56
C ALA A 30 0.91 -15.68 2.18
N PRO A 31 1.89 -16.47 1.69
CA PRO A 31 1.67 -17.85 1.33
C PRO A 31 1.62 -18.66 2.62
N GLY A 32 0.45 -18.66 3.26
CA GLY A 32 0.20 -19.32 4.53
C GLY A 32 -1.11 -20.07 4.46
N LEU A 33 -1.04 -21.36 4.11
CA LEU A 33 -2.15 -22.28 4.31
C LEU A 33 -2.18 -22.70 5.80
N PRO A 34 -3.36 -22.84 6.43
CA PRO A 34 -4.68 -22.95 5.80
C PRO A 34 -5.48 -21.64 5.69
N LYS A 35 -5.07 -20.53 6.34
CA LYS A 35 -5.74 -19.22 6.21
C LYS A 35 -4.70 -18.10 6.08
N PRO A 36 -4.83 -17.21 5.08
CA PRO A 36 -3.95 -16.06 4.97
C PRO A 36 -4.12 -15.15 6.21
N HIS A 37 -2.99 -14.87 6.87
CA HIS A 37 -2.88 -14.14 8.15
C HIS A 37 -3.68 -12.83 8.18
N VAL A 38 -3.68 -12.10 7.07
CA VAL A 38 -4.41 -10.83 6.93
C VAL A 38 -5.93 -11.05 6.88
N LEU A 39 -6.42 -12.06 6.15
CA LEU A 39 -7.88 -12.32 6.08
C LEU A 39 -8.41 -12.88 7.40
N GLU A 40 -7.62 -13.69 8.10
CA GLU A 40 -7.98 -14.17 9.44
C GLU A 40 -8.15 -13.00 10.41
N LYS A 41 -7.23 -12.04 10.40
CA LYS A 41 -7.30 -10.83 11.23
C LYS A 41 -8.45 -9.91 10.84
N ILE A 42 -8.73 -9.75 9.54
CA ILE A 42 -9.91 -9.00 9.07
C ILE A 42 -11.19 -9.69 9.53
N GLY A 43 -11.28 -11.02 9.47
CA GLY A 43 -12.40 -11.78 10.01
C GLY A 43 -12.57 -11.56 11.51
N MET A 44 -11.48 -11.65 12.27
CA MET A 44 -11.49 -11.33 13.71
C MET A 44 -11.85 -9.87 13.99
N LEU A 45 -11.50 -8.93 13.11
CA LEU A 45 -11.87 -7.52 13.23
C LEU A 45 -13.37 -7.32 13.05
N ILE A 46 -13.96 -7.95 12.02
CA ILE A 46 -15.41 -7.90 11.73
C ILE A 46 -16.20 -8.56 12.87
N GLU A 47 -15.68 -9.66 13.42
CA GLU A 47 -16.30 -10.38 14.53
C GLU A 47 -16.05 -9.72 15.90
N GLY A 48 -15.29 -8.62 15.97
CA GLY A 48 -14.95 -7.94 17.23
C GLY A 48 -14.05 -8.76 18.17
N ARG A 49 -13.38 -9.79 17.65
CA ARG A 49 -12.47 -10.68 18.40
C ARG A 49 -11.00 -10.28 18.29
N LEU A 50 -10.66 -9.28 17.48
CA LEU A 50 -9.30 -8.76 17.33
C LEU A 50 -8.90 -7.88 18.53
N SER A 51 -8.83 -8.47 19.72
CA SER A 51 -8.57 -7.74 20.97
C SER A 51 -7.09 -7.73 21.37
N ARG A 52 -6.24 -8.47 20.65
CA ARG A 52 -4.79 -8.50 20.89
C ARG A 52 -4.12 -7.34 20.16
N PRO A 53 -3.42 -6.44 20.87
CA PRO A 53 -2.72 -5.31 20.25
C PRO A 53 -1.75 -5.73 19.15
N LEU A 54 -1.12 -6.89 19.30
CA LEU A 54 -0.17 -7.44 18.33
C LEU A 54 -0.84 -7.76 16.99
N ASP A 55 -2.08 -8.24 17.02
CA ASP A 55 -2.81 -8.60 15.80
C ASP A 55 -3.29 -7.36 15.05
N ILE A 56 -3.70 -6.32 15.79
CA ILE A 56 -4.02 -4.99 15.24
C ILE A 56 -2.77 -4.38 14.60
N PHE A 57 -1.65 -4.36 15.33
CA PHE A 57 -0.39 -3.81 14.82
C PHE A 57 0.05 -4.52 13.55
N ASP A 58 -0.01 -5.84 13.53
CA ASP A 58 0.36 -6.64 12.38
C ASP A 58 -0.57 -6.38 11.17
N LEU A 59 -1.88 -6.22 11.36
CA LEU A 59 -2.79 -5.85 10.28
C LEU A 59 -2.40 -4.49 9.68
N PHE A 60 -2.16 -3.47 10.52
CA PHE A 60 -1.71 -2.17 10.03
C PHE A 60 -0.35 -2.26 9.32
N PHE A 61 0.60 -3.00 9.89
CA PHE A 61 1.93 -3.18 9.33
C PHE A 61 1.87 -3.78 7.91
N HIS A 62 1.00 -4.77 7.70
CA HIS A 62 0.80 -5.38 6.40
C HIS A 62 0.10 -4.46 5.38
N LEU A 63 -0.74 -3.52 5.83
CA LEU A 63 -1.45 -2.59 4.94
C LEU A 63 -0.61 -1.37 4.53
N ILE A 64 0.42 -1.02 5.30
CA ILE A 64 1.28 0.15 5.03
C ILE A 64 1.79 0.20 3.57
N PRO A 65 2.42 -0.86 3.01
CA PRO A 65 2.92 -0.84 1.64
C PRO A 65 1.81 -0.59 0.62
N GLY A 66 0.63 -1.17 0.84
CA GLY A 66 -0.54 -0.99 -0.01
C GLY A 66 -1.04 0.46 -0.03
N VAL A 67 -1.09 1.12 1.12
CA VAL A 67 -1.46 2.54 1.22
C VAL A 67 -0.47 3.42 0.44
N PHE A 68 0.84 3.15 0.56
CA PHE A 68 1.86 3.88 -0.21
C PHE A 68 1.75 3.62 -1.71
N LEU A 69 1.46 2.39 -2.12
CA LEU A 69 1.28 2.02 -3.53
C LEU A 69 0.07 2.75 -4.13
N ILE A 70 -1.09 2.73 -3.46
CA ILE A 70 -2.31 3.42 -3.89
C ILE A 70 -2.06 4.93 -3.98
N GLY A 71 -1.48 5.53 -2.94
CA GLY A 71 -1.15 6.96 -2.94
C GLY A 71 -0.24 7.33 -4.11
N LYS A 72 0.73 6.46 -4.45
CA LYS A 72 1.64 6.71 -5.57
C LYS A 72 0.92 6.61 -6.91
N LEU A 73 0.05 5.63 -7.09
CA LEU A 73 -0.75 5.46 -8.32
C LEU A 73 -1.68 6.67 -8.55
N ILE A 74 -2.34 7.16 -7.50
CA ILE A 74 -3.16 8.38 -7.58
C ILE A 74 -2.29 9.56 -8.00
N CYS A 75 -1.10 9.71 -7.42
CA CYS A 75 -0.17 10.77 -7.78
C CYS A 75 0.37 10.66 -9.21
N GLU A 76 0.65 9.44 -9.71
CA GLU A 76 1.10 9.23 -11.09
C GLU A 76 -0.02 9.46 -12.10
N SER A 77 -1.24 9.05 -11.79
CA SER A 77 -2.42 9.25 -12.65
C SER A 77 -2.72 10.74 -12.88
N ASN A 78 -2.35 11.60 -11.93
CA ASN A 78 -2.51 13.04 -12.03
C ASN A 78 -1.30 13.74 -12.69
N ARG A 79 -0.24 13.02 -13.07
CA ARG A 79 0.88 13.63 -13.80
C ARG A 79 0.56 13.73 -15.29
N PRO A 80 0.97 14.84 -15.95
CA PRO A 80 0.93 14.89 -17.40
C PRO A 80 1.79 13.76 -17.98
N PRO A 81 1.39 13.17 -19.13
CA PRO A 81 2.17 12.13 -19.78
C PRO A 81 3.62 12.57 -19.95
N LYS A 82 4.57 11.68 -19.66
CA LYS A 82 5.98 11.96 -19.91
C LYS A 82 6.16 12.20 -21.40
N ALA A 83 6.64 13.39 -21.77
CA ALA A 83 6.92 13.72 -23.15
C ALA A 83 7.84 12.65 -23.77
N PRO A 84 7.60 12.25 -25.03
CA PRO A 84 8.42 11.26 -25.70
C PRO A 84 9.89 11.73 -25.70
N LYS A 85 10.81 10.84 -25.34
CA LYS A 85 12.25 11.10 -25.49
C LYS A 85 12.55 11.12 -26.99
N ASN A 86 12.70 12.30 -27.58
CA ASN A 86 13.30 12.44 -28.89
C ASN A 86 14.82 12.19 -28.77
N SER A 87 15.25 11.03 -29.25
CA SER A 87 16.64 10.63 -29.47
C SER A 87 17.08 10.98 -30.89
#